data_AF-A0A2P2CBT0-F1
#
_entry.id   AF-A0A2P2CBT0-F1
#
_cell.length_a   1.000
_cell.length_b   1.000
_cell.length_c   1.000
_cell.angle_alpha   90.00
_cell.angle_beta   90.00
_cell.angle_gamma   90.00
#
_symmetry.space_group_name_H-M   'P 1'
#
loop_
_entity.id
_entity.type
_entity.pdbx_description
1 polymer ?
#
loop_
_entity_poly.entity_id
_entity_poly.type
_entity_poly.pdbx_seq_one_letter_code
_entity_poly.pdbx_strand_id
1 'polypeptide(L)' 'MVGIATDYCVKATALDAAGNGLRTRVLADLCAGVAPDTTEAALVELRGAGVTVVLRGE' A
#
# COMPACT_ATOMS: atom_id res chain seq x y z
N MET A 1 0.74 6.84 -2.99
CA MET A 1 1.98 6.42 -2.30
C MET A 1 2.76 5.48 -3.19
N VAL A 2 4.08 5.62 -3.13
CA VAL A 2 5.10 4.80 -3.80
C VAL A 2 6.34 4.74 -2.92
N GLY A 3 7.22 3.76 -3.11
CA GLY A 3 8.48 3.67 -2.36
C GLY A 3 8.70 2.31 -1.71
N ILE A 4 9.60 2.27 -0.72
CA ILE A 4 10.03 1.04 -0.05
C ILE A 4 9.92 1.22 1.48
N ALA A 5 9.47 0.22 2.24
CA ALA A 5 9.01 -1.09 1.80
C ALA A 5 7.48 -1.20 1.78
N THR A 6 6.91 -1.89 0.78
CA THR A 6 5.45 -2.11 0.62
C THR A 6 4.82 -2.62 1.91
N ASP A 7 5.49 -3.53 2.59
CA ASP A 7 5.08 -4.25 3.80
C ASP A 7 5.42 -3.54 5.11
N TYR A 8 6.13 -2.41 5.06
CA TYR A 8 6.49 -1.59 6.22
C TYR A 8 6.03 -0.14 6.05
N CYS A 9 6.95 0.76 5.68
CA CYS A 9 6.73 2.21 5.66
C CYS A 9 5.55 2.60 4.75
N VAL A 10 5.48 1.98 3.57
CA VAL A 10 4.39 2.21 2.60
C VAL A 10 3.06 1.78 3.22
N LYS A 11 2.97 0.56 3.75
CA LYS A 11 1.75 0.06 4.42
C LYS A 11 1.30 0.97 5.56
N ALA A 12 2.18 1.22 6.52
CA ALA A 12 1.86 2.02 7.71
C ALA A 12 1.34 3.40 7.30
N THR A 13 2.05 4.09 6.40
CA THR A 13 1.68 5.44 5.96
C THR A 13 0.32 5.47 5.26
N ALA A 14 -0.01 4.48 4.44
CA ALA A 14 -1.33 4.46 3.80
C ALA A 14 -2.48 4.11 4.74
N LEU A 15 -2.26 3.17 5.65
CA LEU A 15 -3.26 2.83 6.65
C LEU A 15 -3.56 4.05 7.52
N ASP A 16 -2.52 4.77 7.94
CA ASP A 16 -2.67 6.02 8.68
C ASP A 16 -3.41 7.08 7.85
N ALA A 17 -3.05 7.27 6.58
CA ALA A 17 -3.72 8.22 5.69
C ALA A 17 -5.21 7.89 5.51
N ALA A 18 -5.54 6.62 5.26
CA ALA A 18 -6.92 6.16 5.13
C ALA A 18 -7.71 6.31 6.45
N GLY A 19 -7.10 5.97 7.58
CA GLY A 19 -7.69 6.16 8.91
C GLY A 19 -7.98 7.63 9.26
N ASN A 20 -7.19 8.55 8.70
CA ASN A 20 -7.42 9.99 8.80
C ASN A 20 -8.37 10.54 7.71
N GLY A 21 -9.06 9.68 6.95
CA GLY A 21 -10.03 10.08 5.94
C GLY A 21 -9.43 10.60 4.63
N LEU A 22 -8.12 10.45 4.42
CA LEU A 22 -7.47 10.83 3.18
C LEU A 22 -7.69 9.77 2.10
N ARG A 23 -8.09 10.22 0.91
CA ARG A 23 -8.14 9.34 -0.26
C ARG A 23 -6.74 8.85 -0.59
N THR A 24 -6.53 7.56 -0.44
CA THR A 24 -5.19 6.96 -0.53
C THR A 24 -5.15 5.94 -1.68
N ARG A 25 -4.13 6.10 -2.54
CA ARG A 25 -3.82 5.19 -3.65
C ARG A 25 -2.39 4.66 -3.52
N VAL A 26 -2.16 3.39 -3.80
CA VAL A 26 -0.84 2.73 -3.89
C VAL A 26 -0.61 2.35 -5.33
N LEU A 27 0.54 2.73 -5.88
CA LEU A 27 0.96 2.25 -7.19
C LEU A 27 1.91 1.06 -6.98
N ALA A 28 1.36 -0.15 -7.06
CA ALA A 28 2.04 -1.37 -6.62
C ALA A 28 3.30 -1.68 -7.43
N ASP A 29 3.31 -1.34 -8.73
CA ASP A 29 4.46 -1.47 -9.63
C ASP A 29 5.59 -0.46 -9.34
N LEU A 30 5.34 0.53 -8.48
CA LEU A 30 6.31 1.53 -8.04
C LEU A 30 6.69 1.36 -6.56
N CYS A 31 6.36 0.21 -5.97
CA CYS A 31 6.76 -0.17 -4.61
C CYS A 31 7.54 -1.49 -4.64
N ALA A 32 8.46 -1.65 -3.69
CA ALA A 32 9.12 -2.94 -3.45
C ALA A 32 8.92 -3.33 -1.99
N GLY A 33 8.54 -4.57 -1.73
CA GLY A 33 8.47 -5.11 -0.37
C GLY A 33 9.72 -5.90 0.01
N VAL A 34 9.86 -6.23 1.29
CA VAL A 34 11.02 -6.96 1.81
C VAL A 34 10.95 -8.44 1.48
N ALA A 35 9.79 -9.06 1.68
CA ALA A 35 9.55 -10.47 1.33
C ALA A 35 8.22 -10.65 0.57
N PRO A 36 8.10 -11.65 -0.31
CA PRO A 36 6.89 -11.86 -1.10
C PRO A 36 5.62 -12.05 -0.25
N ASP A 37 5.69 -12.94 0.76
CA ASP A 37 4.54 -13.27 1.61
C ASP A 37 4.06 -12.06 2.42
N THR A 38 4.98 -11.28 2.98
CA THR A 38 4.65 -10.07 3.75
C THR A 38 4.13 -8.96 2.85
N THR A 39 4.63 -8.87 1.62
CA THR A 39 4.14 -7.93 0.61
C THR A 39 2.70 -8.26 0.21
N GLU A 40 2.39 -9.51 -0.06
CA GLU A 40 1.03 -9.94 -0.41
C GLU A 40 0.06 -9.64 0.73
N ALA A 41 0.41 -10.01 1.96
CA ALA A 41 -0.39 -9.72 3.15
C ALA A 41 -0.64 -8.20 3.32
N ALA A 42 0.38 -7.38 3.09
CA ALA A 42 0.27 -5.92 3.15
C ALA A 42 -0.73 -5.36 2.12
N LEU A 43 -0.69 -5.85 0.88
CA LEU A 43 -1.60 -5.40 -0.17
C LEU A 43 -3.06 -5.81 0.10
N VAL A 44 -3.28 -6.96 0.76
CA VAL A 44 -4.62 -7.38 1.21
C VAL A 44 -5.13 -6.46 2.32
N GLU A 45 -4.30 -6.18 3.34
CA GLU A 45 -4.63 -5.30 4.46
C GLU A 45 -4.99 -3.88 3.97
N LEU A 46 -4.20 -3.33 3.05
CA LEU A 46 -4.44 -2.03 2.44
C LEU A 46 -5.81 -1.96 1.73
N ARG A 47 -6.14 -2.96 0.92
CA ARG A 47 -7.46 -3.03 0.26
C ARG A 47 -8.59 -3.13 1.28
N GLY A 48 -8.41 -3.93 2.34
CA GLY A 48 -9.39 -4.06 3.43
C GLY A 48 -9.64 -2.74 4.17
N ALA A 49 -8.63 -1.88 4.27
CA ALA A 49 -8.74 -0.55 4.87
C ALA A 49 -9.30 0.53 3.91
N GLY A 50 -9.75 0.15 2.71
CA GLY A 50 -10.29 1.09 1.72
C GLY A 50 -9.22 1.84 0.92
N VAL A 51 -7.94 1.44 1.02
CA VAL A 51 -6.88 1.98 0.18
C VAL A 51 -6.97 1.36 -1.22
N THR A 52 -6.95 2.21 -2.24
CA THR A 52 -6.96 1.75 -3.63
C THR A 52 -5.56 1.28 -4.03
N VAL A 53 -5.42 0.02 -4.42
CA VAL A 53 -4.15 -0.57 -4.87
C VAL A 53 -4.25 -0.87 -6.37
N VAL A 54 -3.44 -0.20 -7.17
CA VAL A 54 -3.45 -0.25 -8.65
C VAL A 54 -2.03 -0.18 -9.20
N LEU A 55 -1.87 -0.37 -10.50
CA LEU A 55 -0.64 -0.14 -11.25
C LEU A 55 -0.62 1.28 -11.83
N ARG A 56 0.56 1.76 -12.23
CA ARG A 56 0.68 3.04 -12.92
C ARG A 56 -0.08 3.00 -14.25
N GLY A 57 -1.04 3.92 -14.41
CA GLY A 57 -1.81 4.09 -15.64
C GLY A 57 -3.20 3.48 -15.61
N GLU A 58 -3.56 2.81 -14.51
CA GLU A 58 -4.92 2.41 -14.16
C GLU A 58 -5.70 3.53 -13.43
#